data_AF-A0AAP9NQE1-F1
#
_entry.id   AF-A0AAP9NQE1-F1
#
_cell.length_a   1.000
_cell.length_b   1.000
_cell.length_c   1.000
_cell.angle_alpha   90.00
_cell.angle_beta   90.00
_cell.angle_gamma   90.00
#
_symmetry.space_group_name_H-M   'P 1'
#
loop_
_entity.id
_entity.type
_entity.pdbx_description
1 polymer ?
#
loop_
_entity_poly.entity_id
_entity_poly.type
_entity_poly.pdbx_seq_one_letter_code
_entity_poly.pdbx_strand_id
1 'polypeptide(L)'
;MSDLDKKIIKMVSVVTEKTYRKDVVWRLVDAPEKIVQGSSFYVGNMYSAIINKRNFVIYESKQEEYSIYVEKFYWHTNLVLAVADVDNVPIHTVCSGRSILNDLYTAVTSQVSDVDNLINDIIEDDFSDL
;
A
#
# COMPACT_ATOMS: atom_id res chain seq x y z
N MET A 1 -2.57 -22.41 -9.03
CA MET A 1 -2.69 -20.94 -9.20
C MET A 1 -3.72 -20.67 -10.27
N SER A 2 -4.78 -19.91 -9.96
CA SER A 2 -5.86 -19.63 -10.91
C SER A 2 -5.41 -18.68 -12.02
N ASP A 3 -6.15 -18.61 -13.13
CA ASP A 3 -5.89 -17.63 -14.20
C ASP A 3 -6.05 -16.18 -13.68
N LEU A 4 -7.01 -15.97 -12.78
CA LEU A 4 -7.21 -14.69 -12.11
C LEU A 4 -6.01 -14.29 -11.26
N ASP A 5 -5.41 -15.23 -10.51
CA ASP A 5 -4.22 -14.96 -9.70
C ASP A 5 -3.04 -14.48 -10.56
N LYS A 6 -2.83 -15.11 -11.73
CA LYS A 6 -1.78 -14.70 -12.67
C LYS A 6 -2.01 -13.28 -13.18
N LYS A 7 -3.26 -12.93 -13.48
CA LYS A 7 -3.65 -11.58 -13.92
C LYS A 7 -3.44 -10.54 -12.83
N ILE A 8 -3.79 -10.85 -11.58
CA ILE A 8 -3.56 -9.97 -10.43
C ILE A 8 -2.07 -9.73 -10.22
N ILE A 9 -1.25 -10.79 -10.22
CA ILE A 9 0.21 -10.68 -10.08
C ILE A 9 0.78 -9.75 -11.16
N LYS A 10 0.43 -10.00 -12.42
CA LYS A 10 0.87 -9.18 -13.55
C LYS A 10 0.41 -7.72 -13.42
N MET A 11 -0.83 -7.50 -12.98
CA MET A 11 -1.35 -6.15 -12.76
C MET A 11 -0.55 -5.41 -11.69
N VAL A 12 -0.32 -6.04 -10.53
CA VAL A 12 0.46 -5.43 -9.44
C VAL A 12 1.87 -5.10 -9.92
N SER A 13 2.57 -6.02 -10.58
CA SER A 13 3.91 -5.75 -11.12
C SER A 13 3.95 -4.55 -12.06
N VAL A 14 2.98 -4.43 -12.98
CA VAL A 14 2.90 -3.29 -13.90
C VAL A 14 2.61 -1.98 -13.16
N VAL A 15 1.76 -2.01 -12.14
CA VAL A 15 1.48 -0.82 -11.32
C VAL A 15 2.71 -0.41 -10.51
N THR A 16 3.46 -1.37 -9.97
CA THR A 16 4.73 -1.11 -9.26
C THR A 16 5.73 -0.42 -10.19
N GLU A 17 5.98 -0.96 -11.38
CA GLU A 17 6.90 -0.36 -12.36
C GLU A 17 6.47 1.08 -12.74
N LYS A 18 5.17 1.28 -12.98
CA LYS A 18 4.62 2.62 -13.27
C LYS A 18 4.71 3.58 -12.09
N THR A 19 4.67 3.07 -10.86
CA THR A 19 4.83 3.89 -9.64
C THR A 19 6.27 4.40 -9.54
N TYR A 20 7.26 3.52 -9.74
CA TYR A 20 8.67 3.94 -9.79
C TYR A 20 8.95 4.98 -10.88
N ARG A 21 8.31 4.84 -12.05
CA ARG A 21 8.43 5.81 -13.15
C ARG A 21 7.61 7.09 -12.96
N LYS A 22 6.86 7.21 -11.86
CA LYS A 22 5.93 8.32 -11.60
C LYS A 22 4.81 8.46 -12.65
N ASP A 23 4.54 7.40 -13.42
CA ASP A 23 3.38 7.29 -14.34
C ASP A 23 2.06 7.05 -13.58
N VAL A 24 2.18 6.45 -12.39
CA VAL A 24 1.10 6.34 -11.39
C VAL A 24 1.56 7.15 -10.18
N VAL A 25 0.75 8.14 -9.82
CA VAL A 25 1.02 9.03 -8.69
C VAL A 25 0.08 8.69 -7.55
N TRP A 26 0.66 8.29 -6.44
CA TRP A 26 -0.04 8.00 -5.20
C TRP A 26 -0.06 9.24 -4.30
N ARG A 27 -1.07 9.30 -3.44
CA ARG A 27 -1.22 10.35 -2.43
C ARG A 27 -1.64 9.72 -1.13
N LEU A 28 -1.05 10.18 -0.03
CA LEU A 28 -1.54 9.84 1.30
C LEU A 28 -2.94 10.42 1.46
N VAL A 29 -3.87 9.59 1.93
CA VAL A 29 -5.25 9.97 2.22
C VAL A 29 -5.62 9.44 3.60
N ASP A 30 -6.52 10.15 4.29
CA ASP A 30 -7.09 9.66 5.53
C ASP A 30 -7.97 8.44 5.23
N ALA A 31 -7.84 7.40 6.06
CA ALA A 31 -8.69 6.23 5.97
C ALA A 31 -10.14 6.65 6.30
N PRO A 32 -11.13 6.35 5.44
CA PRO A 32 -12.52 6.66 5.71
C PRO A 32 -12.99 6.07 7.05
N GLU A 33 -13.69 6.86 7.88
CA GLU A 33 -14.16 6.44 9.22
C GLU A 33 -14.91 5.09 9.21
N LYS A 34 -15.61 4.81 8.10
CA LYS A 34 -16.38 3.57 7.87
C LYS A 34 -15.52 2.29 7.86
N ILE A 35 -14.21 2.38 7.69
CA ILE A 35 -13.27 1.24 7.68
C ILE A 35 -12.54 1.13 9.03
N VAL A 36 -12.57 2.19 9.84
CA VAL A 36 -11.86 2.28 11.12
C VAL A 36 -12.69 1.67 12.27
N GLN A 37 -14.00 1.43 12.09
CA GLN A 37 -14.89 0.94 13.14
C GLN A 37 -15.24 -0.55 13.01
N GLY A 38 -14.30 -1.40 13.44
CA GLY A 38 -14.58 -2.70 14.02
C GLY A 38 -13.65 -2.86 15.22
N SER A 39 -14.11 -3.38 16.35
CA SER A 39 -13.37 -3.37 17.64
C SER A 39 -11.95 -3.98 17.61
N SER A 40 -11.58 -4.64 16.52
CA SER A 40 -10.29 -5.32 16.31
C SER A 40 -9.69 -5.04 14.92
N PHE A 41 -10.14 -3.98 14.24
CA PHE A 41 -9.69 -3.59 12.90
C PHE A 41 -9.10 -2.18 12.91
N TYR A 42 -7.86 -2.06 12.45
CA TYR A 42 -7.19 -0.77 12.31
C TYR A 42 -6.61 -0.65 10.90
N VAL A 43 -6.90 0.47 10.25
CA VAL A 43 -6.26 0.82 8.98
C VAL A 43 -5.11 1.78 9.26
N GLY A 44 -3.91 1.42 8.83
CA GLY A 44 -2.73 2.27 8.88
C GLY A 44 -2.77 3.37 7.83
N ASN A 45 -1.60 3.74 7.32
CA ASN A 45 -1.52 4.73 6.24
C ASN A 45 -2.26 4.19 5.00
N MET A 46 -3.13 5.00 4.43
CA MET A 46 -3.84 4.71 3.19
C MET A 46 -3.31 5.62 2.09
N TYR A 47 -3.03 5.03 0.92
CA TYR A 47 -2.59 5.77 -0.24
C TYR A 47 -3.55 5.54 -1.40
N SER A 48 -3.90 6.61 -2.12
CA SER A 48 -4.83 6.57 -3.24
C SER A 48 -4.14 6.98 -4.55
N ALA A 49 -4.51 6.31 -5.64
CA ALA A 49 -4.09 6.66 -6.99
C ALA A 49 -5.20 6.39 -8.02
N ILE A 50 -5.20 7.16 -9.10
CA ILE A 50 -6.09 6.91 -10.25
C ILE A 50 -5.35 6.05 -11.27
N ILE A 51 -5.82 4.82 -11.48
CA ILE A 51 -5.26 3.87 -12.45
C ILE A 51 -6.35 3.50 -13.44
N ASN A 52 -6.13 3.76 -14.73
CA ASN A 52 -7.11 3.50 -15.80
C ASN A 52 -8.51 4.07 -15.48
N LYS A 53 -8.57 5.33 -15.01
CA LYS A 53 -9.82 6.03 -14.64
C LYS A 53 -10.58 5.43 -13.45
N ARG A 54 -9.94 4.60 -12.63
CA ARG A 54 -10.51 4.04 -11.40
C ARG A 54 -9.64 4.41 -10.21
N ASN A 55 -10.27 4.65 -9.06
CA ASN A 55 -9.56 4.89 -7.82
C ASN A 55 -9.10 3.55 -7.25
N PHE A 56 -7.81 3.47 -6.97
CA PHE A 56 -7.22 2.37 -6.22
C PHE A 56 -6.70 2.91 -4.91
N VAL A 57 -6.82 2.09 -3.88
CA VAL A 57 -6.21 2.35 -2.58
C VAL A 57 -5.33 1.19 -2.18
N ILE A 58 -4.18 1.49 -1.59
CA ILE A 58 -3.32 0.53 -0.91
C ILE A 58 -3.15 0.97 0.54
N TYR A 59 -3.31 0.03 1.47
CA TYR A 59 -3.24 0.33 2.89
C TYR A 59 -2.82 -0.90 3.72
N GLU A 60 -2.33 -0.62 4.92
CA GLU A 60 -2.11 -1.62 5.95
C GLU A 60 -3.41 -1.90 6.70
N SER A 61 -3.85 -3.14 6.73
CA SER A 61 -4.95 -3.63 7.56
C SER A 61 -4.35 -4.40 8.74
N LYS A 62 -4.59 -3.94 9.96
CA LYS A 62 -4.23 -4.63 11.19
C LYS A 62 -5.47 -5.29 11.77
N GLN A 63 -5.35 -6.58 12.05
CA GLN A 63 -6.37 -7.40 12.69
C GLN A 63 -5.80 -8.00 13.96
N GLU A 64 -6.57 -7.96 15.03
CA GLU A 64 -6.22 -8.66 16.25
C GLU A 64 -6.60 -10.14 16.12
N GLU A 65 -5.61 -11.03 16.28
CA GLU A 65 -5.80 -12.47 16.23
C GLU A 65 -5.38 -13.10 17.56
N TYR A 66 -6.16 -14.09 18.01
CA TYR A 66 -5.80 -14.87 19.20
C TYR A 66 -4.93 -16.07 18.79
N SER A 67 -3.72 -16.16 19.34
CA SER A 67 -2.89 -17.35 19.17
C SER A 67 -3.12 -18.33 20.31
N ILE A 68 -3.56 -19.53 19.98
CA ILE A 68 -3.67 -20.65 20.93
C ILE A 68 -2.32 -21.13 21.45
N TYR A 69 -1.22 -20.84 20.74
CA TYR A 69 0.13 -21.30 21.10
C TYR A 69 0.78 -20.43 22.16
N VAL A 70 0.53 -19.13 22.12
CA VAL A 70 1.07 -18.16 23.09
C VAL A 70 0.02 -17.62 24.04
N GLU A 71 -1.23 -18.11 23.93
CA GLU A 71 -2.41 -17.73 24.71
C GLU A 71 -2.60 -16.21 24.85
N LYS A 72 -2.31 -15.49 23.76
CA LYS A 72 -2.31 -14.02 23.72
C LYS A 72 -2.85 -13.51 22.39
N PHE A 73 -3.49 -12.34 22.47
CA PHE A 73 -3.80 -11.54 21.30
C PHE A 73 -2.53 -10.91 20.72
N TYR A 74 -2.41 -10.93 19.40
CA TYR A 74 -1.36 -10.25 18.67
C TYR A 74 -1.94 -9.54 17.45
N TRP A 75 -1.28 -8.45 17.04
CA TRP A 75 -1.66 -7.71 15.84
C TRP A 75 -1.04 -8.39 14.62
N HIS A 76 -1.89 -8.87 13.72
CA HIS A 76 -1.50 -9.32 12.41
C HIS A 76 -1.69 -8.17 11.41
N THR A 77 -0.64 -7.82 10.66
CA THR A 77 -0.67 -6.73 9.67
C THR A 77 -0.62 -7.32 8.26
N ASN A 78 -1.56 -6.93 7.42
CA ASN A 78 -1.62 -7.31 6.02
C ASN A 78 -1.73 -6.07 5.12
N LEU A 79 -1.02 -6.10 3.99
CA LEU A 79 -1.25 -5.12 2.93
C LEU A 79 -2.50 -5.49 2.14
N VAL A 80 -3.28 -4.48 1.80
CA VAL A 80 -4.52 -4.62 1.00
C VAL A 80 -4.45 -3.66 -0.17
N LEU A 81 -4.71 -4.17 -1.38
CA LEU A 81 -4.97 -3.38 -2.57
C LEU A 81 -6.44 -3.52 -2.95
N ALA A 82 -7.14 -2.39 -3.08
CA ALA A 82 -8.56 -2.37 -3.39
C ALA A 82 -8.89 -1.33 -4.46
N VAL A 83 -9.99 -1.57 -5.18
CA VAL A 83 -10.68 -0.54 -5.94
C VAL A 83 -11.58 0.22 -4.97
N ALA A 84 -11.53 1.54 -5.02
CA ALA A 84 -12.30 2.42 -4.15
C ALA A 84 -13.30 3.30 -4.93
N ASP A 85 -14.25 3.88 -4.20
CA ASP A 85 -15.14 4.91 -4.72
C ASP A 85 -14.45 6.28 -4.80
N VAL A 86 -15.23 7.33 -5.06
CA VAL A 86 -14.76 8.72 -5.14
C VAL A 86 -14.25 9.27 -3.80
N ASP A 87 -14.69 8.69 -2.69
CA ASP A 87 -14.34 9.09 -1.32
C ASP A 87 -13.24 8.17 -0.73
N ASN A 88 -12.55 7.41 -1.59
CA ASN A 88 -11.52 6.43 -1.22
C ASN A 88 -12.02 5.28 -0.32
N VAL A 89 -13.34 5.02 -0.29
CA VAL A 89 -13.89 3.85 0.40
C VAL A 89 -13.66 2.60 -0.46
N PRO A 90 -12.94 1.57 0.03
CA PRO A 90 -12.78 0.30 -0.67
C PRO A 90 -14.13 -0.33 -1.01
N ILE A 91 -14.38 -0.55 -2.30
CA ILE A 91 -15.54 -1.28 -2.81
C ILE A 91 -15.19 -2.76 -3.01
N HIS A 92 -13.99 -3.04 -3.49
CA HIS A 92 -13.57 -4.40 -3.84
C HIS A 92 -12.08 -4.62 -3.59
N THR A 93 -11.76 -5.62 -2.77
CA THR A 93 -10.38 -6.08 -2.54
C THR A 93 -9.87 -6.83 -3.76
N VAL A 94 -8.84 -6.29 -4.41
CA VAL A 94 -8.15 -6.96 -5.52
C VAL A 94 -7.28 -8.08 -4.98
N CYS A 95 -6.48 -7.78 -3.95
CA CYS A 95 -5.69 -8.76 -3.23
C CYS A 95 -5.30 -8.26 -1.84
N SER A 96 -5.04 -9.20 -0.93
CA SER A 96 -4.58 -8.93 0.42
C SER A 96 -3.55 -9.97 0.87
N GLY A 97 -2.62 -9.57 1.74
CA GLY A 97 -1.66 -10.48 2.39
C GLY A 97 -0.68 -11.17 1.44
N ARG A 98 -0.47 -10.63 0.23
CA ARG A 98 0.46 -11.19 -0.76
C ARG A 98 1.80 -10.47 -0.73
N SER A 99 2.90 -11.22 -0.79
CA SER A 99 4.26 -10.65 -0.78
C SER A 99 4.51 -9.65 -1.91
N ILE A 100 3.88 -9.83 -3.08
CA ILE A 100 3.98 -8.90 -4.21
C ILE A 100 3.47 -7.48 -3.88
N LEU A 101 2.63 -7.34 -2.86
CA LEU A 101 2.19 -6.02 -2.40
C LEU A 101 3.28 -5.28 -1.63
N ASN A 102 4.29 -5.97 -1.08
CA ASN A 102 5.38 -5.31 -0.36
C ASN A 102 6.18 -4.41 -1.30
N ASP A 103 6.50 -4.89 -2.51
CA ASP A 103 7.24 -4.12 -3.51
C ASP A 103 6.43 -2.91 -3.97
N LEU A 104 5.13 -3.10 -4.25
CA LEU A 104 4.24 -2.00 -4.59
C LEU A 104 4.18 -0.98 -3.46
N TYR A 105 3.94 -1.41 -2.23
CA TYR A 105 3.81 -0.53 -1.08
C TYR A 105 5.10 0.24 -0.82
N THR A 106 6.27 -0.39 -0.99
CA THR A 106 7.58 0.28 -0.89
C THR A 106 7.76 1.34 -1.97
N ALA A 107 7.34 1.05 -3.21
CA ALA A 107 7.35 2.04 -4.29
C ALA A 107 6.41 3.22 -3.99
N VAL A 108 5.22 2.94 -3.46
CA VAL A 108 4.25 3.97 -3.04
C VAL A 108 4.81 4.84 -1.93
N THR A 109 5.33 4.24 -0.85
CA THR A 109 5.82 5.00 0.31
C THR A 109 7.04 5.82 -0.06
N SER A 110 8.00 5.27 -0.81
CA SER A 110 9.17 6.02 -1.28
C SER A 110 8.74 7.22 -2.14
N GLN A 111 7.81 6.99 -3.09
CA GLN A 111 7.29 8.05 -3.95
C GLN A 111 6.62 9.16 -3.14
N VAL A 112 5.80 8.82 -2.15
CA VAL A 112 5.02 9.79 -1.37
C VAL A 112 5.87 10.53 -0.34
N SER A 113 6.88 9.87 0.25
CA SER A 113 7.78 10.49 1.22
C SER A 113 8.91 11.30 0.56
N ASP A 114 9.07 11.19 -0.76
CA ASP A 114 10.16 11.79 -1.54
C ASP A 114 11.55 11.44 -1.00
N VAL A 115 11.68 10.26 -0.40
CA VAL A 115 12.89 9.84 0.32
C VAL A 115 14.07 9.65 -0.63
N ASP A 116 13.81 9.23 -1.87
CA ASP A 116 14.85 9.05 -2.88
C ASP A 116 15.54 10.39 -3.21
N ASN A 117 14.79 11.49 -3.30
CA ASN A 117 15.40 12.82 -3.53
C ASN A 117 16.18 13.26 -2.29
N LEU A 118 15.61 13.10 -1.08
CA LEU A 118 16.30 13.42 0.17
C LEU A 118 17.64 12.68 0.30
N ILE A 119 17.68 11.41 -0.08
CA ILE A 119 18.93 10.63 -0.06
C ILE A 119 19.93 11.18 -1.08
N ASN A 120 19.50 11.52 -2.29
CA ASN A 120 20.39 12.10 -3.29
C ASN A 120 20.94 13.45 -2.84
N ASP A 121 20.11 14.33 -2.28
CA ASP A 121 20.52 15.63 -1.76
C ASP A 121 21.60 15.48 -0.67
N ILE A 122 21.40 14.56 0.29
CA ILE A 122 22.38 14.28 1.35
C ILE A 122 23.70 13.75 0.78
N ILE A 123 23.64 12.88 -0.22
CA ILE A 123 24.84 12.30 -0.83
C ILE A 123 25.61 13.36 -1.63
N GLU A 124 24.92 14.18 -2.42
CA GLU A 124 25.53 15.25 -3.21
C GLU A 124 26.19 16.32 -2.31
N ASP A 125 25.57 16.65 -1.17
CA ASP A 125 26.13 17.57 -0.18
C ASP A 125 27.45 17.01 0.41
N ASP A 126 27.50 15.74 0.82
CA ASP A 126 28.70 15.10 1.40
C ASP A 126 29.89 15.00 0.41
N PHE A 127 29.62 14.94 -0.90
CA PHE A 127 30.67 14.93 -1.94
C PHE A 127 31.07 16.31 -2.44
N SER A 128 30.39 17.37 -2.01
CA SER A 128 30.70 18.76 -2.38
C SER A 128 31.84 19.39 -1.54
N ASP A 129 32.19 18.75 -0.42
CA ASP A 129 33.25 19.17 0.52
C ASP A 129 34.59 18.39 0.35
N LEU A 130 34.75 17.60 -0.72
CA LEU A 130 35.98 16.86 -1.10
C LEU A 130 36.62 17.39 -2.38
#